data_AF-V2HGC6-F1
#
_entry.id   AF-V2HGC6-F1
#
_cell.length_a   1.000
_cell.length_b   1.000
_cell.length_c   1.000
_cell.angle_alpha   90.00
_cell.angle_beta   90.00
_cell.angle_gamma   90.00
#
_symmetry.space_group_name_H-M   'P 1'
#
loop_
_entity.id
_entity.type
_entity.pdbx_description
1 polymer ?
#
loop_
_entity_poly.entity_id
_entity_poly.type
_entity_poly.pdbx_seq_one_letter_code
_entity_poly.pdbx_strand_id
1 'polypeptide(L)'
;MQHEVVIGAAHWIYLMGVAVIVLTMILRANVVVPSIVGTALVVFALTGSPVSALAGVFSASLVAAKELFNIFLVIAFMTALLNALKTLRSDIRMVEPFRVVMKNGHSAFFILAGVTYVISLFFWPTPAVPLVSAILLPAAIAAGLPPLAGAMAIAIAGQGMALSSDYVIGVAPGISAKAAGAAVSAAVVADRALTLSIITGAIALCLAYLSMRKHIVPASGTLLDRWQQRASGAALGLGDDGGGGGTFDKAEIARATAHEEPLATESNIEASLSMVERKRIKWSKCFAIVTPIAFLAVVTVMVLPKLGTGVQDLKGGEAAALVGGVAAVLMMLATLAAEGPRRMLDVCPEHITDGFVFAFKAMGSVLPIAGFFFVGAGETAAQILGLPPGKAPSLLFELIQSYQHLIPDNHMLVAFGVLLVGMITGIDGSGFAGLPLTGTLAGALGPVVGFDPATLAAVGQMGAVWTGGGTLIAWSSLIAVAGFARVPVLDAVRALLIPVVIGLACSTVAAMLLWS
;
A
#
# COMPACT_ATOMS: atom_id res chain seq x y z
N MET A 1 -34.06 18.36 -4.59
CA MET A 1 -34.75 17.17 -5.12
C MET A 1 -33.93 15.97 -4.70
N GLN A 2 -34.39 15.19 -3.71
CA GLN A 2 -33.75 13.92 -3.37
C GLN A 2 -34.00 12.98 -4.55
N HIS A 3 -32.95 12.55 -5.24
CA HIS A 3 -33.09 11.41 -6.16
C HIS A 3 -33.43 10.20 -5.29
N GLU A 4 -34.63 9.64 -5.45
CA GLU A 4 -34.91 8.31 -4.92
C GLU A 4 -33.93 7.35 -5.57
N VAL A 5 -33.02 6.82 -4.76
CA VAL A 5 -32.05 5.82 -5.19
C VAL A 5 -32.82 4.52 -5.42
N VAL A 6 -33.07 4.19 -6.68
CA VAL A 6 -33.73 2.93 -7.06
C VAL A 6 -32.70 1.80 -6.98
N ILE A 7 -32.78 1.00 -5.92
CA ILE A 7 -31.95 -0.20 -5.75
C ILE A 7 -32.41 -1.28 -6.73
N GLY A 8 -31.54 -1.61 -7.69
CA GLY A 8 -31.79 -2.61 -8.73
C GLY A 8 -31.07 -3.94 -8.49
N ALA A 9 -31.19 -4.85 -9.47
CA ALA A 9 -30.53 -6.16 -9.41
C ALA A 9 -28.99 -6.05 -9.34
N ALA A 10 -28.39 -5.06 -10.01
CA ALA A 10 -26.95 -4.85 -10.01
C ALA A 10 -26.39 -4.55 -8.62
N HIS A 11 -27.11 -3.78 -7.79
CA HIS A 11 -26.73 -3.48 -6.41
C HIS A 11 -26.63 -4.75 -5.57
N TRP A 12 -27.65 -5.62 -5.63
CA TRP A 12 -27.68 -6.86 -4.86
C TRP A 12 -26.63 -7.87 -5.32
N ILE A 13 -26.42 -7.98 -6.63
CA ILE A 13 -25.38 -8.84 -7.20
C ILE A 13 -23.99 -8.33 -6.81
N TYR A 14 -23.76 -7.02 -6.82
CA TYR A 14 -22.52 -6.43 -6.34
C TYR A 14 -22.30 -6.73 -4.86
N LEU A 15 -23.28 -6.48 -3.99
CA LEU A 15 -23.19 -6.76 -2.56
C LEU A 15 -22.93 -8.25 -2.26
N MET A 16 -23.59 -9.15 -2.99
CA MET A 16 -23.34 -10.59 -2.89
C MET A 16 -21.92 -10.94 -3.34
N GLY A 17 -21.43 -10.35 -4.43
CA GLY A 17 -20.05 -10.51 -4.88
C GLY A 17 -19.03 -10.05 -3.83
N VAL A 18 -19.25 -8.89 -3.21
CA VAL A 18 -18.43 -8.39 -2.08
C VAL A 18 -18.43 -9.40 -0.94
N ALA A 19 -19.61 -9.89 -0.52
CA ALA A 19 -19.74 -10.86 0.55
C ALA A 19 -19.02 -12.18 0.25
N VAL A 20 -19.10 -12.69 -0.98
CA VAL A 20 -18.38 -13.89 -1.42
C VAL A 20 -16.87 -13.66 -1.42
N ILE A 21 -16.38 -12.50 -1.88
CA ILE A 21 -14.95 -12.15 -1.83
C ILE A 21 -14.44 -12.07 -0.39
N VAL A 22 -15.18 -11.41 0.50
CA VAL A 22 -14.83 -11.32 1.92
C VAL A 22 -14.84 -12.71 2.56
N LEU A 23 -15.86 -13.53 2.32
CA LEU A 23 -15.95 -14.89 2.83
C LEU A 23 -14.79 -15.77 2.34
N THR A 24 -14.48 -15.73 1.05
CA THR A 24 -13.35 -16.48 0.47
C THR A 24 -12.01 -16.02 1.04
N MET A 25 -11.85 -14.72 1.31
CA MET A 25 -10.68 -14.18 2.00
C MET A 25 -10.57 -14.70 3.45
N ILE A 26 -11.69 -14.76 4.20
CA ILE A 26 -11.76 -15.33 5.56
C ILE A 26 -11.40 -16.82 5.54
N LEU A 27 -11.91 -17.56 4.55
CA LEU A 27 -11.59 -18.98 4.31
C LEU A 27 -10.17 -19.22 3.76
N ARG A 28 -9.35 -18.16 3.67
CA ARG A 28 -7.96 -18.18 3.18
C ARG A 28 -7.79 -18.69 1.74
N ALA A 29 -8.85 -18.64 0.93
CA ALA A 29 -8.84 -19.03 -0.49
C ALA A 29 -8.43 -17.86 -1.41
N ASN A 30 -8.14 -18.17 -2.68
CA ASN A 30 -7.86 -17.16 -3.70
C ASN A 30 -9.16 -16.50 -4.18
N VAL A 31 -9.20 -15.16 -4.19
CA VAL A 31 -10.40 -14.36 -4.47
C VAL A 31 -10.56 -13.95 -5.95
N VAL A 32 -9.59 -14.26 -6.81
CA VAL A 32 -9.60 -13.87 -8.24
C VAL A 32 -10.79 -14.46 -9.00
N VAL A 33 -11.10 -15.74 -8.78
CA VAL A 33 -12.21 -16.40 -9.50
C VAL A 33 -13.56 -15.78 -9.10
N PRO A 34 -13.87 -15.63 -7.79
CA PRO A 34 -15.04 -14.88 -7.35
C PRO A 34 -15.14 -13.45 -7.93
N SER A 35 -14.02 -12.74 -8.04
CA SER A 35 -14.02 -11.36 -8.55
C SER A 35 -14.33 -11.29 -10.05
N ILE A 36 -13.77 -12.21 -10.85
CA ILE A 36 -14.07 -12.32 -12.29
C ILE A 36 -15.55 -12.64 -12.51
N VAL A 37 -16.08 -13.63 -11.78
CA VAL A 37 -17.50 -14.03 -11.86
C VAL A 37 -18.39 -12.87 -11.41
N GLY A 38 -18.07 -12.23 -10.28
CA GLY A 38 -18.81 -11.07 -9.78
C GLY A 38 -18.82 -9.92 -10.80
N THR A 39 -17.69 -9.64 -11.45
CA THR A 39 -17.59 -8.59 -12.47
C THR A 39 -18.53 -8.85 -13.64
N ALA A 40 -18.50 -10.09 -14.17
CA ALA A 40 -19.38 -10.48 -15.26
C ALA A 40 -20.86 -10.37 -14.86
N LEU A 41 -21.23 -10.83 -13.66
CA LEU A 41 -22.62 -10.79 -13.18
C LEU A 41 -23.12 -9.36 -12.97
N VAL A 42 -22.29 -8.47 -12.40
CA VAL A 42 -22.68 -7.07 -12.18
C VAL A 42 -22.82 -6.34 -13.52
N VAL A 43 -21.86 -6.50 -14.45
CA VAL A 43 -21.96 -5.87 -15.77
C VAL A 43 -23.13 -6.43 -16.57
N PHE A 44 -23.43 -7.73 -16.45
CA PHE A 44 -24.62 -8.33 -17.02
C PHE A 44 -25.91 -7.69 -16.46
N ALA A 45 -25.98 -7.51 -15.14
CA ALA A 45 -27.13 -6.88 -14.49
C ALA A 45 -27.32 -5.40 -14.87
N LEU A 46 -26.23 -4.69 -15.18
CA LEU A 46 -26.25 -3.29 -15.62
C LEU A 46 -26.64 -3.13 -17.09
N THR A 47 -26.21 -4.05 -17.96
CA THR A 47 -26.31 -3.89 -19.42
C THR A 47 -27.34 -4.81 -20.08
N GLY A 48 -27.75 -5.88 -19.41
CA GLY A 48 -28.60 -6.94 -19.96
C GLY A 48 -27.95 -7.81 -21.05
N SER A 49 -26.66 -7.56 -21.38
CA SER A 49 -25.97 -8.18 -22.51
C SER A 49 -24.86 -9.14 -22.05
N PRO A 50 -24.91 -10.43 -22.42
CA PRO A 50 -23.83 -11.38 -22.12
C PRO A 50 -22.50 -11.00 -22.76
N VAL A 51 -22.53 -10.35 -23.92
CA VAL A 51 -21.32 -9.87 -24.62
C VAL A 51 -20.66 -8.74 -23.82
N SER A 52 -21.47 -7.80 -23.34
CA SER A 52 -20.99 -6.70 -22.49
C SER A 52 -20.48 -7.22 -21.15
N ALA A 53 -21.08 -8.28 -20.60
CA ALA A 53 -20.60 -8.94 -19.38
C ALA A 53 -19.18 -9.51 -19.54
N LEU A 54 -18.92 -10.24 -20.63
CA LEU A 54 -17.59 -10.78 -20.94
C LEU A 54 -16.58 -9.66 -21.23
N ALA A 55 -16.96 -8.67 -22.03
CA ALA A 55 -16.14 -7.50 -22.30
C ALA A 55 -15.84 -6.71 -21.01
N GLY A 56 -16.80 -6.63 -20.10
CA GLY A 56 -16.71 -5.97 -18.81
C GLY A 56 -15.60 -6.55 -17.93
N VAL A 57 -15.41 -7.88 -17.92
CA VAL A 57 -14.29 -8.52 -17.19
C VAL A 57 -12.94 -8.00 -17.67
N PHE A 58 -12.77 -7.90 -18.99
CA PHE A 58 -11.55 -7.40 -19.60
C PHE A 58 -11.36 -5.89 -19.36
N SER A 59 -12.39 -5.09 -19.63
CA SER A 59 -12.38 -3.64 -19.42
C SER A 59 -12.13 -3.26 -17.96
N ALA A 60 -12.74 -3.98 -17.01
CA ALA A 60 -12.51 -3.81 -15.58
C ALA A 60 -11.06 -4.04 -15.20
N SER A 61 -10.45 -5.11 -15.72
CA SER A 61 -9.04 -5.41 -15.49
C SER A 61 -8.11 -4.36 -16.13
N LEU A 62 -8.47 -3.82 -17.30
CA LEU A 62 -7.73 -2.74 -17.96
C LEU A 62 -7.81 -1.42 -17.20
N VAL A 63 -8.99 -1.02 -16.72
CA VAL A 63 -9.15 0.18 -15.90
C VAL A 63 -8.35 0.03 -14.61
N ALA A 64 -8.44 -1.11 -13.93
CA ALA A 64 -7.61 -1.43 -12.78
C ALA A 64 -6.11 -1.34 -13.09
N ALA A 65 -5.68 -1.85 -14.24
CA ALA A 65 -4.29 -1.76 -14.66
C ALA A 65 -3.84 -0.31 -14.85
N LYS A 66 -4.65 0.55 -15.47
CA LYS A 66 -4.32 1.98 -15.65
C LYS A 66 -4.13 2.70 -14.31
N GLU A 67 -5.05 2.50 -13.37
CA GLU A 67 -4.99 3.12 -12.04
C GLU A 67 -3.77 2.65 -11.23
N LEU A 68 -3.43 1.37 -11.33
CA LEU A 68 -2.33 0.77 -10.57
C LEU A 68 -0.97 0.84 -11.29
N PHE A 69 -0.92 1.20 -12.57
CA PHE A 69 0.29 1.07 -13.40
C PHE A 69 1.48 1.86 -12.86
N ASN A 70 1.24 3.05 -12.32
CA ASN A 70 2.28 3.87 -11.70
C ASN A 70 2.99 3.13 -10.56
N ILE A 71 2.23 2.37 -9.75
CA ILE A 71 2.78 1.58 -8.65
C ILE A 71 3.64 0.42 -9.20
N PHE A 72 3.17 -0.25 -10.25
CA PHE A 72 3.91 -1.33 -10.91
C PHE A 72 5.25 -0.81 -11.47
N LEU A 73 5.23 0.36 -12.10
CA LEU A 73 6.41 0.96 -12.71
C LEU A 73 7.45 1.37 -11.67
N VAL A 74 7.02 1.99 -10.56
CA VAL A 74 7.92 2.33 -9.46
C VAL A 74 8.54 1.06 -8.85
N ILE A 75 7.75 0.03 -8.58
CA ILE A 75 8.27 -1.24 -8.03
C ILE A 75 9.25 -1.90 -8.99
N ALA A 76 8.96 -1.88 -10.30
CA ALA A 76 9.85 -2.40 -11.31
C ALA A 76 11.21 -1.68 -11.32
N PHE A 77 11.21 -0.35 -11.36
CA PHE A 77 12.45 0.43 -11.37
C PHE A 77 13.21 0.39 -10.05
N MET A 78 12.51 0.33 -8.92
CA MET A 78 13.14 0.14 -7.61
C MET A 78 13.79 -1.24 -7.50
N THR A 79 13.14 -2.28 -8.01
CA THR A 79 13.70 -3.64 -8.05
C THR A 79 14.91 -3.69 -8.96
N ALA A 80 14.84 -3.06 -10.14
CA ALA A 80 15.95 -2.93 -11.07
C ALA A 80 17.15 -2.20 -10.43
N LEU A 81 16.91 -1.10 -9.73
CA LEU A 81 17.95 -0.37 -8.99
C LEU A 81 18.62 -1.24 -7.92
N LEU A 82 17.84 -1.94 -7.11
CA LEU A 82 18.38 -2.82 -6.07
C LEU A 82 19.25 -3.93 -6.67
N ASN A 83 18.84 -4.50 -7.81
CA ASN A 83 19.62 -5.51 -8.52
C ASN A 83 20.94 -4.93 -9.04
N ALA A 84 20.93 -3.72 -9.61
CA ALA A 84 22.16 -3.05 -10.08
C ALA A 84 23.12 -2.69 -8.93
N LEU A 85 22.59 -2.21 -7.79
CA LEU A 85 23.38 -1.87 -6.61
C LEU A 85 24.07 -3.09 -5.98
N LYS A 86 23.44 -4.27 -6.07
CA LYS A 86 23.99 -5.55 -5.60
C LYS A 86 25.27 -5.93 -6.35
N THR A 87 25.33 -5.66 -7.66
CA THR A 87 26.54 -5.89 -8.47
C THR A 87 27.74 -5.08 -7.97
N LEU A 88 27.47 -3.93 -7.34
CA LEU A 88 28.47 -3.08 -6.69
C LEU A 88 28.62 -3.38 -5.18
N ARG A 89 27.78 -4.22 -4.58
CA ARG A 89 27.66 -4.39 -3.11
C ARG A 89 27.42 -3.05 -2.37
N SER A 90 26.82 -2.08 -3.07
CA SER A 90 26.54 -0.76 -2.49
C SER A 90 25.39 -0.83 -1.50
N ASP A 91 24.44 -1.74 -1.75
CA ASP A 91 23.31 -2.06 -0.88
C ASP A 91 23.74 -2.47 0.54
N ILE A 92 24.83 -3.25 0.67
CA ILE A 92 25.40 -3.62 1.97
C ILE A 92 25.92 -2.37 2.71
N ARG A 93 26.66 -1.51 2.01
CA ARG A 93 27.23 -0.28 2.60
C ARG A 93 26.16 0.76 2.95
N MET A 94 25.04 0.80 2.22
CA MET A 94 23.90 1.67 2.54
C MET A 94 23.28 1.33 3.90
N VAL A 95 23.31 0.06 4.30
CA VAL A 95 22.72 -0.42 5.55
C VAL A 95 23.61 -0.17 6.77
N GLU A 96 24.93 -0.08 6.58
CA GLU A 96 25.94 0.09 7.64
C GLU A 96 25.68 1.27 8.61
N PRO A 97 25.38 2.51 8.16
CA PRO A 97 25.07 3.61 9.09
C PRO A 97 23.79 3.37 9.89
N PHE A 98 22.80 2.69 9.30
CA PHE A 98 21.54 2.38 9.97
C PHE A 98 21.66 1.25 10.98
N ARG A 99 22.65 0.35 10.87
CA ARG A 99 22.94 -0.68 11.88
C ARG A 99 23.27 -0.09 13.26
N VAL A 100 23.80 1.14 13.31
CA VAL A 100 24.07 1.83 14.59
C VAL A 100 22.77 2.15 15.33
N VAL A 101 21.70 2.45 14.58
CA VAL A 101 20.39 2.84 15.12
C VAL A 101 19.47 1.62 15.29
N MET A 102 19.42 0.73 14.28
CA MET A 102 18.62 -0.50 14.26
C MET A 102 19.45 -1.70 14.77
N LYS A 103 19.67 -1.75 16.09
CA LYS A 103 20.53 -2.77 16.72
C LYS A 103 19.92 -4.18 16.74
N ASN A 104 18.59 -4.27 16.76
CA ASN A 104 17.84 -5.53 16.75
C ASN A 104 16.48 -5.36 16.08
N GLY A 105 15.84 -6.47 15.69
CA GLY A 105 14.55 -6.45 15.00
C GLY A 105 13.43 -5.76 15.78
N HIS A 106 13.48 -5.77 17.12
CA HIS A 106 12.49 -5.07 17.95
C HIS A 106 12.58 -3.55 17.79
N SER A 107 13.79 -2.99 17.94
CA SER A 107 14.05 -1.57 17.71
C SER A 107 13.78 -1.19 16.25
N ALA A 108 14.14 -2.06 15.30
CA ALA A 108 13.91 -1.83 13.89
C ALA A 108 12.42 -1.68 13.55
N PHE A 109 11.53 -2.47 14.18
CA PHE A 109 10.08 -2.34 13.98
C PHE A 109 9.57 -0.93 14.31
N PHE A 110 9.93 -0.41 15.48
CA PHE A 110 9.45 0.91 15.92
C PHE A 110 10.14 2.06 15.22
N ILE A 111 11.44 1.95 14.90
CA ILE A 111 12.15 2.96 14.11
C ILE A 111 11.53 3.02 12.71
N LEU A 112 11.28 1.86 12.08
CA LEU A 112 10.65 1.79 10.77
C LEU A 112 9.26 2.42 10.79
N ALA A 113 8.42 2.09 11.78
CA ALA A 113 7.11 2.72 11.94
C ALA A 113 7.21 4.25 12.14
N GLY A 114 8.05 4.71 13.06
CA GLY A 114 8.20 6.13 13.37
C GLY A 114 8.68 6.96 12.19
N VAL A 115 9.72 6.49 11.49
CA VAL A 115 10.24 7.19 10.30
C VAL A 115 9.22 7.15 9.16
N THR A 116 8.53 6.01 8.96
CA THR A 116 7.45 5.92 7.95
C THR A 116 6.35 6.92 8.24
N TYR A 117 5.91 7.03 9.50
CA TYR A 117 4.85 7.94 9.90
C TYR A 117 5.22 9.40 9.60
N VAL A 118 6.40 9.84 10.05
CA VAL A 118 6.88 11.21 9.85
C VAL A 118 7.00 11.54 8.37
N ILE A 119 7.67 10.68 7.58
CA ILE A 119 7.81 10.91 6.14
C ILE A 119 6.42 10.92 5.47
N SER A 120 5.55 9.98 5.80
CA SER A 120 4.23 9.88 5.17
C SER A 120 3.29 11.04 5.50
N LEU A 121 3.44 11.71 6.65
CA LEU A 121 2.68 12.92 6.98
C LEU A 121 2.97 14.05 5.98
N PHE A 122 4.23 14.21 5.56
CA PHE A 122 4.62 15.26 4.64
C PHE A 122 4.48 14.87 3.17
N PHE A 123 4.53 13.58 2.81
CA PHE A 123 4.60 13.17 1.41
C PHE A 123 3.42 12.35 0.91
N TRP A 124 2.46 12.00 1.77
CA TRP A 124 1.60 10.84 1.57
C TRP A 124 2.38 9.50 1.46
N PRO A 125 1.72 8.36 1.72
CA PRO A 125 2.37 7.05 1.66
C PRO A 125 2.85 6.67 0.26
N THR A 126 2.13 7.06 -0.80
CA THR A 126 2.43 6.65 -2.18
C THR A 126 3.89 6.90 -2.58
N PRO A 127 4.48 8.08 -2.33
CA PRO A 127 5.91 8.32 -2.53
C PRO A 127 6.78 8.00 -1.31
N ALA A 128 6.28 8.12 -0.08
CA ALA A 128 7.05 7.85 1.14
C ALA A 128 7.45 6.38 1.28
N VAL A 129 6.53 5.47 0.98
CA VAL A 129 6.73 4.02 1.14
C VAL A 129 7.86 3.50 0.25
N PRO A 130 7.93 3.80 -1.07
CA PRO A 130 9.08 3.45 -1.88
C PRO A 130 10.42 3.89 -1.27
N LEU A 131 10.49 5.13 -0.75
CA LEU A 131 11.71 5.69 -0.18
C LEU A 131 12.14 4.96 1.10
N VAL A 132 11.19 4.76 2.02
CA VAL A 132 11.40 4.01 3.26
C VAL A 132 11.79 2.57 2.94
N SER A 133 11.08 1.93 2.01
CA SER A 133 11.33 0.56 1.61
C SER A 133 12.65 0.36 0.87
N ALA A 134 13.14 1.37 0.16
CA ALA A 134 14.43 1.32 -0.51
C ALA A 134 15.60 1.35 0.48
N ILE A 135 15.47 2.14 1.54
CA ILE A 135 16.59 2.51 2.42
C ILE A 135 16.51 1.76 3.75
N LEU A 136 15.37 1.82 4.44
CA LEU A 136 15.23 1.39 5.82
C LEU A 136 14.77 -0.07 5.96
N LEU A 137 13.94 -0.55 5.04
CA LEU A 137 13.44 -1.92 5.12
C LEU A 137 14.56 -2.98 4.97
N PRO A 138 15.55 -2.86 4.06
CA PRO A 138 16.70 -3.76 4.01
C PRO A 138 17.49 -3.75 5.32
N ALA A 139 17.67 -2.57 5.92
CA ALA A 139 18.37 -2.43 7.20
C ALA A 139 17.60 -3.09 8.35
N ALA A 140 16.28 -2.93 8.39
CA ALA A 140 15.42 -3.56 9.39
C ALA A 140 15.45 -5.10 9.28
N ILE A 141 15.45 -5.63 8.06
CA ILE A 141 15.55 -7.06 7.79
C ILE A 141 16.93 -7.60 8.20
N ALA A 142 18.01 -6.88 7.87
CA ALA A 142 19.35 -7.23 8.30
C ALA A 142 19.51 -7.20 9.84
N ALA A 143 18.74 -6.36 10.53
CA ALA A 143 18.67 -6.28 11.98
C ALA A 143 17.84 -7.40 12.65
N GLY A 144 17.17 -8.26 11.86
CA GLY A 144 16.40 -9.40 12.38
C GLY A 144 14.89 -9.28 12.26
N LEU A 145 14.36 -8.20 11.67
CA LEU A 145 12.92 -8.01 11.50
C LEU A 145 12.36 -8.89 10.37
N PRO A 146 11.30 -9.69 10.61
CA PRO A 146 10.62 -10.42 9.54
C PRO A 146 10.07 -9.45 8.48
N PRO A 147 10.18 -9.76 7.17
CA PRO A 147 9.67 -8.88 6.11
C PRO A 147 8.18 -8.53 6.27
N LEU A 148 7.36 -9.50 6.72
CA LEU A 148 5.94 -9.29 7.01
C LEU A 148 5.74 -8.27 8.15
N ALA A 149 6.55 -8.33 9.20
CA ALA A 149 6.48 -7.35 10.29
C ALA A 149 6.90 -5.95 9.82
N GLY A 150 7.90 -5.87 8.93
CA GLY A 150 8.28 -4.63 8.27
C GLY A 150 7.13 -4.06 7.41
N ALA A 151 6.47 -4.91 6.62
CA ALA A 151 5.28 -4.54 5.86
C ALA A 151 4.16 -4.00 6.76
N MET A 152 3.89 -4.67 7.89
CA MET A 152 2.88 -4.22 8.85
C MET A 152 3.23 -2.87 9.47
N ALA A 153 4.48 -2.66 9.89
CA ALA A 153 4.93 -1.39 10.45
C ALA A 153 4.76 -0.24 9.46
N ILE A 154 5.16 -0.46 8.20
CA ILE A 154 5.03 0.53 7.12
C ILE A 154 3.56 0.80 6.82
N ALA A 155 2.75 -0.25 6.66
CA ALA A 155 1.33 -0.12 6.34
C ALA A 155 0.55 0.63 7.43
N ILE A 156 0.76 0.27 8.70
CA ILE A 156 0.07 0.93 9.82
C ILE A 156 0.51 2.38 9.95
N ALA A 157 1.81 2.67 9.89
CA ALA A 157 2.32 4.02 10.08
C ALA A 157 2.07 4.96 8.87
N GLY A 158 2.30 4.48 7.66
CA GLY A 158 2.10 5.24 6.44
C GLY A 158 0.63 5.31 6.06
N GLN A 159 0.11 4.21 5.54
CA GLN A 159 -1.25 4.12 5.00
C GLN A 159 -2.34 4.28 6.07
N GLY A 160 -2.14 3.69 7.24
CA GLY A 160 -3.07 3.83 8.35
C GLY A 160 -2.99 5.23 8.93
N MET A 161 -1.98 5.50 9.75
CA MET A 161 -1.89 6.68 10.59
C MET A 161 -1.76 8.00 9.81
N ALA A 162 -0.74 8.10 8.94
CA ALA A 162 -0.44 9.36 8.27
C ALA A 162 -1.53 9.75 7.26
N LEU A 163 -1.95 8.81 6.39
CA LEU A 163 -2.97 9.10 5.38
C LEU A 163 -4.36 9.33 5.98
N SER A 164 -4.74 8.61 7.05
CA SER A 164 -6.07 8.80 7.65
C SER A 164 -6.22 10.12 8.37
N SER A 165 -5.16 10.66 8.98
CA SER A 165 -5.17 12.02 9.51
C SER A 165 -5.08 13.07 8.41
N ASP A 166 -4.23 12.79 7.41
CA ASP A 166 -3.87 13.70 6.33
C ASP A 166 -3.58 15.13 6.83
N TYR A 167 -2.91 15.23 7.98
CA TYR A 167 -2.90 16.47 8.76
C TYR A 167 -2.20 17.64 8.06
N VAL A 168 -1.10 17.36 7.35
CA VAL A 168 -0.28 18.38 6.69
C VAL A 168 -0.85 18.78 5.33
N ILE A 169 -1.38 17.82 4.55
CA ILE A 169 -1.89 18.08 3.19
C ILE A 169 -3.37 18.48 3.22
N GLY A 170 -4.15 17.91 4.13
CA GLY A 170 -5.51 18.37 4.46
C GLY A 170 -6.58 18.07 3.41
N VAL A 171 -6.32 17.20 2.43
CA VAL A 171 -7.29 16.86 1.39
C VAL A 171 -8.40 15.99 1.94
N ALA A 172 -8.07 14.92 2.68
CA ALA A 172 -9.07 14.04 3.27
C ALA A 172 -10.00 14.77 4.26
N PRO A 173 -9.49 15.49 5.28
CA PRO A 173 -10.30 16.33 6.14
C PRO A 173 -11.13 17.37 5.38
N GLY A 174 -10.58 17.96 4.32
CA GLY A 174 -11.29 18.93 3.47
C GLY A 174 -12.50 18.32 2.75
N ILE A 175 -12.36 17.12 2.19
CA ILE A 175 -13.46 16.40 1.52
C ILE A 175 -14.55 16.04 2.54
N SER A 176 -14.14 15.45 3.67
CA SER A 176 -15.05 15.03 4.74
C SER A 176 -15.83 16.21 5.32
N ALA A 177 -15.15 17.32 5.64
CA ALA A 177 -15.78 18.52 6.19
C ALA A 177 -16.74 19.18 5.19
N LYS A 178 -16.32 19.34 3.93
CA LYS A 178 -17.16 19.93 2.89
C LYS A 178 -18.47 19.15 2.70
N ALA A 179 -18.40 17.82 2.75
CA ALA A 179 -19.57 16.97 2.63
C ALA A 179 -20.45 16.97 3.90
N ALA A 180 -19.86 17.12 5.08
CA ALA A 180 -20.59 17.23 6.35
C ALA A 180 -21.34 18.57 6.52
N GLY A 181 -21.04 19.57 5.69
CA GLY A 181 -21.80 20.81 5.59
C GLY A 181 -20.98 22.05 5.90
N ALA A 182 -21.50 23.23 5.52
CA ALA A 182 -20.76 24.48 5.57
C ALA A 182 -20.33 24.93 6.99
N ALA A 183 -20.97 24.41 8.03
CA ALA A 183 -20.62 24.70 9.42
C ALA A 183 -19.44 23.84 9.94
N VAL A 184 -19.01 22.83 9.18
CA VAL A 184 -17.97 21.88 9.61
C VAL A 184 -16.60 22.34 9.10
N SER A 185 -15.68 22.58 10.04
CA SER A 185 -14.32 23.02 9.73
C SER A 185 -13.42 21.84 9.34
N ALA A 186 -12.71 21.96 8.22
CA ALA A 186 -11.70 20.98 7.79
C ALA A 186 -10.55 20.84 8.81
N ALA A 187 -10.18 21.93 9.49
CA ALA A 187 -9.14 21.89 10.53
C ALA A 187 -9.58 21.05 11.73
N VAL A 188 -10.85 21.18 12.15
CA VAL A 188 -11.40 20.40 13.28
C VAL A 188 -11.48 18.91 12.92
N VAL A 189 -11.90 18.59 11.69
CA VAL A 189 -11.87 17.19 11.21
C VAL A 189 -10.43 16.66 11.20
N ALA A 190 -9.46 17.46 10.77
CA ALA A 190 -8.04 17.07 10.76
C ALA A 190 -7.49 16.81 12.16
N ASP A 191 -7.76 17.69 13.15
CA ASP A 191 -7.32 17.53 14.54
C ASP A 191 -7.89 16.25 15.18
N ARG A 192 -9.18 15.98 14.91
CA ARG A 192 -9.85 14.77 15.41
C ARG A 192 -9.34 13.53 14.70
N ALA A 193 -9.20 13.56 13.37
CA ALA A 193 -8.65 12.44 12.60
C ALA A 193 -7.21 12.13 13.00
N LEU A 194 -6.37 13.14 13.29
CA LEU A 194 -5.02 12.95 13.82
C LEU A 194 -5.02 12.24 15.18
N THR A 195 -5.87 12.71 16.10
CA THR A 195 -5.97 12.09 17.43
C THR A 195 -6.44 10.63 17.32
N LEU A 196 -7.46 10.38 16.51
CA LEU A 196 -7.97 9.03 16.25
C LEU A 196 -6.92 8.14 15.55
N SER A 197 -6.15 8.68 14.61
CA SER A 197 -5.11 7.93 13.91
C SER A 197 -3.97 7.52 14.83
N ILE A 198 -3.60 8.36 15.79
CA ILE A 198 -2.62 8.03 16.82
C ILE A 198 -3.14 6.91 17.73
N ILE A 199 -4.41 6.96 18.14
CA ILE A 199 -5.02 5.91 18.98
C ILE A 199 -5.08 4.59 18.23
N THR A 200 -5.66 4.57 17.02
CA THR A 200 -5.74 3.38 16.17
C THR A 200 -4.36 2.83 15.88
N GLY A 201 -3.42 3.71 15.53
CA GLY A 201 -2.04 3.38 15.21
C GLY A 201 -1.27 2.78 16.37
N ALA A 202 -1.36 3.36 17.57
CA ALA A 202 -0.70 2.84 18.76
C ALA A 202 -1.19 1.43 19.09
N ILE A 203 -2.50 1.20 19.05
CA ILE A 203 -3.11 -0.12 19.29
C ILE A 203 -2.70 -1.10 18.20
N ALA A 204 -2.81 -0.72 16.93
CA ALA A 204 -2.47 -1.59 15.81
C ALA A 204 -0.98 -1.94 15.79
N LEU A 205 -0.07 -0.98 15.99
CA LEU A 205 1.37 -1.22 16.07
C LEU A 205 1.72 -2.13 17.25
N CYS A 206 1.08 -1.94 18.41
CA CYS A 206 1.30 -2.77 19.58
C CYS A 206 0.86 -4.22 19.31
N LEU A 207 -0.36 -4.44 18.80
CA LEU A 207 -0.87 -5.77 18.50
C LEU A 207 -0.07 -6.46 17.37
N ALA A 208 0.31 -5.71 16.34
CA ALA A 208 1.19 -6.18 15.26
C ALA A 208 2.56 -6.62 15.78
N TYR A 209 3.15 -5.81 16.67
CA TYR A 209 4.41 -6.17 17.31
C TYR A 209 4.26 -7.43 18.18
N LEU A 210 3.22 -7.51 19.00
CA LEU A 210 2.98 -8.66 19.88
C LEU A 210 2.75 -9.96 19.11
N SER A 211 2.09 -9.91 17.95
CA SER A 211 1.89 -11.09 17.09
C SER A 211 3.18 -11.52 16.39
N MET A 212 4.04 -10.57 16.01
CA MET A 212 5.26 -10.84 15.25
C MET A 212 6.53 -11.00 16.09
N ARG A 213 6.55 -10.58 17.37
CA ARG A 213 7.76 -10.57 18.22
C ARG A 213 8.44 -11.94 18.35
N LYS A 214 7.67 -13.02 18.27
CA LYS A 214 8.19 -14.41 18.36
C LYS A 214 8.95 -14.83 17.10
N HIS A 215 8.74 -14.15 15.99
CA HIS A 215 9.39 -14.42 14.70
C HIS A 215 10.63 -13.54 14.48
N ILE A 216 10.88 -12.57 15.36
CA ILE A 216 12.08 -11.73 15.31
C ILE A 216 13.29 -12.58 15.69
N VAL A 217 14.32 -12.55 14.84
CA VAL A 217 15.54 -13.33 14.97
C VAL A 217 16.75 -12.42 15.21
N PRO A 218 17.89 -12.95 15.67
CA PRO A 218 19.13 -12.18 15.77
C PRO A 218 19.58 -11.61 14.41
N ALA A 219 20.20 -10.43 14.43
CA ALA A 219 20.69 -9.76 13.25
C ALA A 219 21.71 -10.63 12.47
N SER A 220 21.54 -10.73 11.16
CA SER A 220 22.43 -11.51 10.28
C SER A 220 22.35 -10.99 8.85
N GLY A 221 23.51 -10.87 8.17
CA GLY A 221 23.56 -10.50 6.75
C GLY A 221 22.81 -11.49 5.85
N THR A 222 22.78 -12.76 6.24
CA THR A 222 22.06 -13.83 5.53
C THR A 222 20.54 -13.62 5.45
N LEU A 223 19.97 -12.80 6.34
CA LEU A 223 18.55 -12.44 6.28
C LEU A 223 18.26 -11.52 5.10
N LEU A 224 19.16 -10.56 4.85
CA LEU A 224 19.07 -9.66 3.71
C LEU A 224 19.22 -10.46 2.42
N ASP A 225 20.21 -11.35 2.35
CA ASP A 225 20.43 -12.20 1.17
C ASP A 225 19.21 -13.07 0.87
N ARG A 226 18.63 -13.73 1.88
CA ARG A 226 17.42 -14.56 1.72
C ARG A 226 16.20 -13.74 1.31
N TRP A 227 16.00 -12.57 1.89
CA TRP A 227 14.90 -11.67 1.50
C TRP A 227 15.08 -11.17 0.07
N GLN A 228 16.32 -10.86 -0.32
CA GLN A 228 16.62 -10.48 -1.69
C GLN A 228 16.35 -11.65 -2.65
N GLN A 229 16.78 -12.86 -2.31
CA GLN A 229 16.53 -14.09 -3.07
C GLN A 229 15.06 -14.47 -3.14
N ARG A 230 14.22 -14.13 -2.15
CA ARG A 230 12.76 -14.36 -2.21
C ARG A 230 12.11 -13.64 -3.40
N ALA A 231 12.66 -12.53 -3.89
CA ALA A 231 12.20 -11.93 -5.15
C ALA A 231 12.49 -12.82 -6.37
N SER A 232 13.59 -13.57 -6.34
CA SER A 232 13.99 -14.52 -7.39
C SER A 232 13.35 -15.90 -7.21
N GLY A 233 13.04 -16.32 -5.98
CA GLY A 233 12.44 -17.62 -5.65
C GLY A 233 10.90 -17.64 -5.70
N ALA A 234 10.24 -16.49 -5.49
CA ALA A 234 8.82 -16.33 -5.85
C ALA A 234 8.60 -16.45 -7.38
N ALA A 235 9.66 -16.28 -8.18
CA ALA A 235 9.64 -16.63 -9.59
C ALA A 235 9.60 -18.15 -9.85
N LEU A 236 9.85 -18.98 -8.83
CA LEU A 236 9.98 -20.45 -8.89
C LEU A 236 8.95 -21.21 -8.03
N GLY A 237 7.90 -20.57 -7.51
CA GLY A 237 6.74 -21.28 -6.93
C GLY A 237 7.09 -22.23 -5.78
N LEU A 238 8.01 -21.84 -4.89
CA LEU A 238 8.28 -22.59 -3.65
C LEU A 238 7.15 -22.36 -2.64
N GLY A 239 5.98 -22.90 -2.96
CA GLY A 239 5.07 -23.44 -1.96
C GLY A 239 5.55 -24.83 -1.60
N ASP A 240 5.76 -25.05 -0.31
CA ASP A 240 5.96 -26.38 0.25
C ASP A 240 4.65 -27.17 0.10
N ASP A 241 4.69 -28.17 -0.78
CA ASP A 241 4.03 -29.49 -0.75
C ASP A 241 3.34 -29.92 -2.07
N GLY A 242 3.87 -31.01 -2.67
CA GLY A 242 3.10 -31.92 -3.54
C GLY A 242 3.59 -32.15 -4.99
N GLY A 243 4.59 -33.02 -5.17
CA GLY A 243 4.78 -33.99 -6.26
C GLY A 243 4.57 -33.63 -7.75
N GLY A 244 5.64 -33.73 -8.56
CA GLY A 244 5.53 -33.89 -10.02
C GLY A 244 6.72 -33.33 -10.80
N GLY A 245 7.50 -34.21 -11.44
CA GLY A 245 8.77 -33.88 -12.11
C GLY A 245 8.64 -33.01 -13.37
N GLY A 246 9.71 -32.25 -13.61
CA GLY A 246 9.95 -31.48 -14.83
C GLY A 246 11.42 -31.05 -14.85
N THR A 247 12.22 -31.74 -15.67
CA THR A 247 13.64 -31.50 -15.90
C THR A 247 13.80 -30.30 -16.82
N PHE A 248 14.02 -29.13 -16.24
CA PHE A 248 14.76 -28.03 -16.87
C PHE A 248 15.54 -27.34 -15.76
N ASP A 249 16.81 -27.08 -16.02
CA ASP A 249 17.90 -26.76 -15.09
C ASP A 249 17.53 -25.81 -13.94
N LYS A 250 16.95 -26.37 -12.87
CA LYS A 250 16.51 -25.65 -11.66
C LYS A 250 17.68 -25.12 -10.83
N ALA A 251 18.89 -25.59 -11.09
CA ALA A 251 20.09 -25.32 -10.30
C ALA A 251 21.01 -24.26 -10.91
N GLU A 252 21.00 -24.09 -12.23
CA GLU A 252 21.93 -23.18 -12.92
C GLU A 252 21.53 -21.70 -12.78
N ILE A 253 20.22 -21.40 -12.82
CA ILE A 253 19.68 -20.04 -12.60
C ILE A 253 19.82 -19.60 -11.12
N ALA A 254 19.75 -20.55 -10.19
CA ALA A 254 19.95 -20.29 -8.76
C ALA A 254 21.42 -19.98 -8.40
N ARG A 255 22.39 -20.51 -9.17
CA ARG A 255 23.83 -20.27 -8.93
C ARG A 255 24.32 -18.91 -9.40
N ALA A 256 23.71 -18.30 -10.42
CA ALA A 256 24.13 -17.00 -10.94
C ALA A 256 23.93 -15.83 -9.97
N THR A 257 23.23 -16.02 -8.84
CA THR A 257 22.89 -14.97 -7.86
C THR A 257 23.37 -15.26 -6.43
N ALA A 258 24.12 -16.35 -6.24
CA ALA A 258 24.69 -16.75 -4.96
C ALA A 258 25.90 -15.88 -4.58
N HIS A 259 26.04 -15.55 -3.30
CA HIS A 259 27.36 -15.29 -2.73
C HIS A 259 27.89 -16.61 -2.20
N GLU A 260 29.12 -16.97 -2.58
CA GLU A 260 29.73 -18.25 -2.21
C GLU A 260 30.05 -18.36 -0.71
N GLU A 261 30.03 -17.25 0.05
CA GLU A 261 30.37 -17.28 1.48
C GLU A 261 29.37 -16.53 2.40
N PRO A 262 29.05 -17.09 3.59
CA PRO A 262 28.15 -16.49 4.55
C PRO A 262 28.77 -15.28 5.28
N LEU A 263 28.07 -14.14 5.28
CA LEU A 263 28.50 -12.88 5.90
C LEU A 263 28.07 -12.78 7.37
N ALA A 264 28.80 -13.45 8.28
CA ALA A 264 28.43 -13.54 9.69
C ALA A 264 29.24 -12.62 10.64
N THR A 265 30.36 -12.03 10.20
CA THR A 265 31.30 -11.30 11.09
C THR A 265 31.88 -10.07 10.40
N GLU A 266 32.42 -9.08 11.14
CA GLU A 266 33.20 -7.95 10.57
C GLU A 266 34.27 -8.43 9.59
N SER A 267 34.93 -9.55 9.90
CA SER A 267 35.89 -10.23 9.02
C SER A 267 35.28 -10.69 7.69
N ASN A 268 34.01 -11.11 7.69
CA ASN A 268 33.37 -11.59 6.47
C ASN A 268 32.91 -10.41 5.62
N ILE A 269 32.52 -9.29 6.22
CA ILE A 269 32.26 -8.05 5.49
C ILE A 269 33.56 -7.57 4.83
N GLU A 270 34.68 -7.53 5.57
CA GLU A 270 35.99 -7.24 5.00
C GLU A 270 36.39 -8.21 3.89
N ALA A 271 36.20 -9.53 4.07
CA ALA A 271 36.46 -10.53 3.04
C ALA A 271 35.59 -10.29 1.79
N SER A 272 34.30 -10.01 1.98
CA SER A 272 33.36 -9.69 0.90
C SER A 272 33.72 -8.39 0.17
N LEU A 273 34.17 -7.37 0.90
CA LEU A 273 34.62 -6.10 0.35
C LEU A 273 36.00 -6.23 -0.31
N SER A 274 36.81 -7.21 0.12
CA SER A 274 38.12 -7.53 -0.46
C SER A 274 38.01 -8.32 -1.77
N MET A 275 36.91 -9.05 -1.98
CA MET A 275 36.57 -9.70 -3.26
C MET A 275 36.10 -8.72 -4.33
N VAL A 276 35.73 -7.49 -3.96
CA VAL A 276 35.39 -6.45 -4.93
C VAL A 276 36.69 -6.03 -5.62
N GLU A 277 36.78 -6.21 -6.94
CA GLU A 277 37.89 -5.67 -7.74
C GLU A 277 38.23 -4.24 -7.28
N ARG A 278 39.51 -3.94 -7.09
CA ARG A 278 39.98 -2.66 -6.52
C ARG A 278 39.36 -1.41 -7.18
N LYS A 279 38.93 -1.55 -8.45
CA LYS A 279 38.22 -0.54 -9.25
C LYS A 279 36.73 -0.37 -8.86
N ARG A 280 36.02 -1.45 -8.50
CA ARG A 280 34.62 -1.47 -8.08
C ARG A 280 34.42 -0.98 -6.63
N ILE A 281 35.45 -1.03 -5.77
CA ILE A 281 35.38 -0.55 -4.37
C ILE A 281 35.02 0.93 -4.27
N LYS A 282 35.60 1.78 -5.14
CA LYS A 282 35.33 3.23 -5.15
C LYS A 282 33.89 3.53 -5.54
N TRP A 283 33.40 2.89 -6.60
CA TRP A 283 32.02 3.01 -7.07
C TRP A 283 31.02 2.53 -6.02
N SER A 284 31.33 1.43 -5.35
CA SER A 284 30.51 0.92 -4.25
C SER A 284 30.36 1.92 -3.09
N LYS A 285 31.43 2.64 -2.71
CA LYS A 285 31.34 3.73 -1.71
C LYS A 285 30.53 4.92 -2.23
N CYS A 286 30.73 5.28 -3.51
CA CYS A 286 30.04 6.38 -4.15
C CYS A 286 28.51 6.16 -4.16
N PHE A 287 28.05 5.01 -4.67
CA PHE A 287 26.62 4.70 -4.76
C PHE A 287 25.96 4.47 -3.40
N ALA A 288 26.73 4.07 -2.38
CA ALA A 288 26.21 3.99 -1.01
C ALA A 288 25.85 5.36 -0.41
N ILE A 289 26.42 6.44 -0.93
CA ILE A 289 26.16 7.83 -0.49
C ILE A 289 25.22 8.53 -1.47
N VAL A 290 25.47 8.41 -2.79
CA VAL A 290 24.69 9.06 -3.83
C VAL A 290 23.24 8.59 -3.83
N THR A 291 22.99 7.30 -3.62
CA THR A 291 21.62 6.76 -3.67
C THR A 291 20.73 7.33 -2.55
N PRO A 292 21.13 7.30 -1.25
CA PRO A 292 20.37 7.98 -0.20
C PRO A 292 20.24 9.48 -0.42
N ILE A 293 21.29 10.18 -0.89
CA ILE A 293 21.23 11.63 -1.14
C ILE A 293 20.26 11.95 -2.27
N ALA A 294 20.24 11.17 -3.35
CA ALA A 294 19.32 11.38 -4.46
C ALA A 294 17.86 11.22 -3.99
N PHE A 295 17.56 10.19 -3.20
CA PHE A 295 16.24 10.02 -2.61
C PHE A 295 15.91 11.10 -1.56
N LEU A 296 16.90 11.57 -0.79
CA LEU A 296 16.74 12.73 0.10
C LEU A 296 16.47 14.02 -0.67
N ALA A 297 17.05 14.19 -1.86
CA ALA A 297 16.77 15.32 -2.73
C ALA A 297 15.33 15.24 -3.28
N VAL A 298 14.85 14.05 -3.66
CA VAL A 298 13.44 13.84 -4.04
C VAL A 298 12.51 14.23 -2.89
N VAL A 299 12.78 13.74 -1.69
CA VAL A 299 12.10 14.14 -0.44
C VAL A 299 12.14 15.66 -0.26
N THR A 300 13.29 16.30 -0.44
CA THR A 300 13.43 17.76 -0.27
C THR A 300 12.58 18.53 -1.28
N VAL A 301 12.62 18.15 -2.56
CA VAL A 301 11.81 18.75 -3.63
C VAL A 301 10.32 18.65 -3.31
N MET A 302 9.91 17.54 -2.71
CA MET A 302 8.51 17.34 -2.35
C MET A 302 8.08 18.08 -1.06
N VAL A 303 9.02 18.48 -0.18
CA VAL A 303 8.72 19.24 1.05
C VAL A 303 8.76 20.74 0.83
N LEU A 304 9.64 21.23 -0.06
CA LEU A 304 9.82 22.66 -0.32
C LEU A 304 8.51 23.42 -0.58
N PRO A 305 7.59 22.94 -1.46
CA PRO A 305 6.29 23.57 -1.67
C PRO A 305 5.50 23.81 -0.37
N LYS A 306 5.60 22.89 0.59
CA LYS A 306 4.85 22.90 1.85
C LYS A 306 5.44 23.83 2.90
N LEU A 307 6.67 24.29 2.71
CA LEU A 307 7.32 25.30 3.54
C LEU A 307 7.04 26.74 3.05
N GLY A 308 6.14 26.92 2.08
CA GLY A 308 5.72 28.24 1.60
C GLY A 308 6.64 28.86 0.55
N THR A 309 7.50 28.07 -0.12
CA THR A 309 8.46 28.58 -1.12
C THR A 309 7.84 28.89 -2.49
N GLY A 310 6.52 28.82 -2.64
CA GLY A 310 5.81 29.16 -3.88
C GLY A 310 6.03 28.20 -5.07
N VAL A 311 6.64 27.04 -4.83
CA VAL A 311 6.86 25.98 -5.84
C VAL A 311 5.60 25.12 -5.96
N GLN A 312 5.32 24.59 -7.16
CA GLN A 312 4.18 23.70 -7.38
C GLN A 312 4.28 22.41 -6.55
N ASP A 313 3.17 22.02 -5.93
CA ASP A 313 3.07 20.81 -5.10
C ASP A 313 2.94 19.57 -5.99
N LEU A 314 3.89 18.65 -5.89
CA LEU A 314 3.87 17.38 -6.62
C LEU A 314 2.91 16.41 -5.92
N LYS A 315 1.80 16.07 -6.56
CA LYS A 315 0.75 15.24 -5.94
C LYS A 315 0.72 13.82 -6.49
N GLY A 316 0.53 12.85 -5.59
CA GLY A 316 0.19 11.47 -5.92
C GLY A 316 1.11 10.81 -6.96
N GLY A 317 0.57 10.56 -8.16
CA GLY A 317 1.26 9.88 -9.25
C GLY A 317 2.50 10.61 -9.80
N GLU A 318 2.54 11.95 -9.74
CA GLU A 318 3.71 12.73 -10.18
C GLU A 318 4.91 12.50 -9.25
N ALA A 319 4.64 12.43 -7.94
CA ALA A 319 5.66 12.10 -6.96
C ALA A 319 6.17 10.66 -7.13
N ALA A 320 5.26 9.71 -7.40
CA ALA A 320 5.63 8.33 -7.71
C ALA A 320 6.51 8.26 -8.98
N ALA A 321 6.15 9.01 -10.03
CA ALA A 321 6.93 9.09 -11.26
C ALA A 321 8.33 9.67 -11.03
N LEU A 322 8.47 10.69 -10.18
CA LEU A 322 9.78 11.24 -9.80
C LEU A 322 10.66 10.20 -9.10
N VAL A 323 10.11 9.46 -8.13
CA VAL A 323 10.82 8.39 -7.44
C VAL A 323 11.26 7.29 -8.40
N GLY A 324 10.34 6.82 -9.26
CA GLY A 324 10.63 5.79 -10.27
C GLY A 324 11.68 6.24 -11.30
N GLY A 325 11.61 7.50 -11.74
CA GLY A 325 12.58 8.09 -12.67
C GLY A 325 13.98 8.19 -12.07
N VAL A 326 14.09 8.68 -10.83
CA VAL A 326 15.38 8.71 -10.11
C VAL A 326 15.93 7.30 -9.93
N ALA A 327 15.08 6.32 -9.60
CA ALA A 327 15.51 4.93 -9.47
C ALA A 327 16.06 4.36 -10.79
N ALA A 328 15.39 4.62 -11.91
CA ALA A 328 15.84 4.19 -13.23
C ALA A 328 17.19 4.84 -13.62
N VAL A 329 17.36 6.14 -13.36
CA VAL A 329 18.63 6.85 -13.63
C VAL A 329 19.76 6.29 -12.76
N LEU A 330 19.52 6.13 -11.46
CA LEU A 330 20.51 5.54 -10.55
C LEU A 330 20.87 4.12 -10.93
N MET A 331 19.90 3.33 -11.40
CA MET A 331 20.13 1.97 -11.90
C MET A 331 21.07 2.01 -13.11
N MET A 332 20.81 2.86 -14.10
CA MET A 332 21.69 3.00 -15.26
C MET A 332 23.10 3.44 -14.86
N LEU A 333 23.24 4.41 -13.95
CA LEU A 333 24.53 4.88 -13.47
C LEU A 333 25.28 3.80 -12.67
N ALA A 334 24.58 3.02 -11.85
CA ALA A 334 25.16 1.91 -11.09
C ALA A 334 25.65 0.80 -12.03
N THR A 335 24.85 0.44 -13.02
CA THR A 335 25.23 -0.55 -14.05
C THR A 335 26.39 -0.06 -14.90
N LEU A 336 26.41 1.23 -15.29
CA LEU A 336 27.53 1.85 -15.98
C LEU A 336 28.83 1.74 -15.16
N ALA A 337 28.76 2.00 -13.86
CA ALA A 337 29.89 1.92 -12.96
C ALA A 337 30.36 0.48 -12.70
N ALA A 338 29.45 -0.50 -12.74
CA ALA A 338 29.75 -1.90 -12.55
C ALA A 338 30.34 -2.56 -13.82
N GLU A 339 29.68 -2.40 -14.96
CA GLU A 339 29.90 -3.19 -16.17
C GLU A 339 30.54 -2.38 -17.32
N GLY A 340 30.60 -1.05 -17.19
CA GLY A 340 31.14 -0.17 -18.22
C GLY A 340 30.15 0.15 -19.37
N PRO A 341 30.47 1.12 -20.23
CA PRO A 341 29.50 1.77 -21.12
C PRO A 341 28.93 0.87 -22.21
N ARG A 342 29.69 -0.12 -22.72
CA ARG A 342 29.19 -1.05 -23.74
C ARG A 342 28.26 -2.09 -23.13
N ARG A 343 28.71 -2.77 -22.08
CA ARG A 343 27.97 -3.86 -21.45
C ARG A 343 26.74 -3.38 -20.68
N MET A 344 26.69 -2.13 -20.23
CA MET A 344 25.47 -1.56 -19.62
C MET A 344 24.27 -1.63 -20.58
N LEU A 345 24.50 -1.54 -21.89
CA LEU A 345 23.41 -1.59 -22.88
C LEU A 345 22.73 -2.96 -22.92
N ASP A 346 23.43 -4.02 -22.51
CA ASP A 346 22.89 -5.38 -22.41
C ASP A 346 22.30 -5.65 -21.02
N VAL A 347 22.97 -5.18 -19.95
CA VAL A 347 22.60 -5.47 -18.55
C VAL A 347 21.47 -4.59 -18.02
N CYS A 348 21.36 -3.32 -18.44
CA CYS A 348 20.25 -2.46 -18.02
C CYS A 348 18.88 -3.04 -18.43
N PRO A 349 18.67 -3.52 -19.68
CA PRO A 349 17.45 -4.23 -20.07
C PRO A 349 17.14 -5.46 -19.20
N GLU A 350 18.15 -6.23 -18.79
CA GLU A 350 17.96 -7.38 -17.89
C GLU A 350 17.38 -6.92 -16.55
N HIS A 351 18.01 -5.93 -15.91
CA HIS A 351 17.51 -5.37 -14.64
C HIS A 351 16.09 -4.80 -14.76
N ILE A 352 15.77 -4.10 -15.85
CA ILE A 352 14.43 -3.58 -16.10
C ILE A 352 13.42 -4.73 -16.27
N THR A 353 13.77 -5.74 -17.06
CA THR A 353 12.90 -6.91 -17.33
C THR A 353 12.62 -7.67 -16.03
N ASP A 354 13.65 -7.94 -15.23
CA ASP A 354 13.53 -8.57 -13.92
C ASP A 354 12.60 -7.77 -13.00
N GLY A 355 12.74 -6.44 -13.02
CA GLY A 355 11.87 -5.53 -12.27
C GLY A 355 10.40 -5.64 -12.68
N PHE A 356 10.11 -5.62 -13.98
CA PHE A 356 8.74 -5.78 -14.48
C PHE A 356 8.17 -7.16 -14.16
N VAL A 357 8.92 -8.23 -14.40
CA VAL A 357 8.51 -9.59 -14.07
C VAL A 357 8.20 -9.72 -12.58
N PHE A 358 9.03 -9.12 -11.72
CA PHE A 358 8.77 -9.09 -10.28
C PHE A 358 7.48 -8.36 -9.93
N ALA A 359 7.28 -7.14 -10.45
CA ALA A 359 6.08 -6.34 -10.19
C ALA A 359 4.80 -7.08 -10.62
N PHE A 360 4.78 -7.65 -11.83
CA PHE A 360 3.63 -8.40 -12.34
C PHE A 360 3.40 -9.73 -11.61
N LYS A 361 4.45 -10.45 -11.21
CA LYS A 361 4.28 -11.70 -10.42
C LYS A 361 3.74 -11.42 -9.03
N ALA A 362 4.20 -10.36 -8.38
CA ALA A 362 3.78 -10.02 -7.02
C ALA A 362 2.31 -9.57 -6.96
N MET A 363 1.81 -8.94 -8.04
CA MET A 363 0.58 -8.14 -7.98
C MET A 363 -0.41 -8.41 -9.13
N GLY A 364 -0.10 -9.29 -10.09
CA GLY A 364 -0.94 -9.51 -11.26
C GLY A 364 -2.33 -10.06 -10.95
N SER A 365 -2.45 -10.88 -9.91
CA SER A 365 -3.74 -11.36 -9.40
C SER A 365 -4.64 -10.26 -8.85
N VAL A 366 -4.09 -9.07 -8.59
CA VAL A 366 -4.85 -7.94 -8.05
C VAL A 366 -5.67 -7.22 -9.11
N LEU A 367 -5.30 -7.30 -10.39
CA LEU A 367 -6.01 -6.62 -11.48
C LEU A 367 -7.49 -7.05 -11.60
N PRO A 368 -7.83 -8.35 -11.65
CA PRO A 368 -9.22 -8.76 -11.74
C PRO A 368 -10.01 -8.54 -10.43
N ILE A 369 -9.30 -8.42 -9.30
CA ILE A 369 -9.93 -8.14 -8.00
C ILE A 369 -10.31 -6.66 -7.94
N ALA A 370 -9.35 -5.78 -8.18
CA ALA A 370 -9.59 -4.34 -8.29
C ALA A 370 -10.66 -4.03 -9.35
N GLY A 371 -10.61 -4.72 -10.49
CA GLY A 371 -11.61 -4.60 -11.55
C GLY A 371 -13.05 -4.80 -11.06
N PHE A 372 -13.31 -5.85 -10.27
CA PHE A 372 -14.63 -6.08 -9.68
C PHE A 372 -15.10 -4.91 -8.83
N PHE A 373 -14.24 -4.43 -7.94
CA PHE A 373 -14.60 -3.36 -7.02
C PHE A 373 -14.79 -2.02 -7.74
N PHE A 374 -14.00 -1.76 -8.79
CA PHE A 374 -14.11 -0.58 -9.65
C PHE A 374 -15.42 -0.56 -10.44
N VAL A 375 -16.08 -1.69 -10.70
CA VAL A 375 -17.46 -1.69 -11.24
C VAL A 375 -18.47 -1.09 -10.25
N GLY A 376 -18.17 -1.10 -8.94
CA GLY A 376 -19.05 -0.54 -7.92
C GLY A 376 -18.90 0.96 -7.65
N ALA A 377 -17.87 1.60 -8.23
CA ALA A 377 -17.58 3.02 -8.05
C ALA A 377 -17.92 3.77 -9.35
N GLY A 378 -18.78 4.79 -9.28
CA GLY A 378 -19.38 5.39 -10.49
C GLY A 378 -18.39 5.95 -11.52
N GLU A 379 -17.26 6.50 -11.07
CA GLU A 379 -16.23 7.04 -11.97
C GLU A 379 -15.53 5.94 -12.78
N THR A 380 -15.03 4.90 -12.11
CA THR A 380 -14.35 3.78 -12.76
C THR A 380 -15.36 2.87 -13.47
N ALA A 381 -16.57 2.70 -12.95
CA ALA A 381 -17.67 2.00 -13.62
C ALA A 381 -18.03 2.66 -14.96
N ALA A 382 -18.04 4.00 -15.05
CA ALA A 382 -18.25 4.70 -16.31
C ALA A 382 -17.15 4.37 -17.33
N GLN A 383 -15.88 4.33 -16.90
CA GLN A 383 -14.77 3.94 -17.77
C GLN A 383 -14.88 2.47 -18.23
N ILE A 384 -15.29 1.56 -17.35
CA ILE A 384 -15.44 0.12 -17.63
C ILE A 384 -16.57 -0.13 -18.64
N LEU A 385 -17.69 0.58 -18.48
CA LEU A 385 -18.87 0.46 -19.33
C LEU A 385 -18.80 1.31 -20.62
N GLY A 386 -17.78 2.16 -20.76
CA GLY A 386 -17.66 3.10 -21.88
C GLY A 386 -18.72 4.21 -21.86
N LEU A 387 -19.21 4.58 -20.67
CA LEU A 387 -20.21 5.63 -20.49
C LEU A 387 -19.54 7.00 -20.20
N PRO A 388 -20.21 8.12 -20.50
CA PRO A 388 -19.76 9.44 -20.07
C PRO A 388 -19.65 9.54 -18.54
N PRO A 389 -18.73 10.38 -18.01
CA PRO A 389 -18.59 10.60 -16.57
C PRO A 389 -19.91 10.97 -15.90
N GLY A 390 -20.18 10.41 -14.72
CA GLY A 390 -21.39 10.67 -13.95
C GLY A 390 -22.66 9.95 -14.45
N LYS A 391 -22.57 9.12 -15.50
CA LYS A 391 -23.71 8.32 -16.00
C LYS A 391 -23.73 6.86 -15.56
N ALA A 392 -22.67 6.37 -14.90
CA ALA A 392 -22.67 5.04 -14.31
C ALA A 392 -23.10 5.08 -12.84
N PRO A 393 -23.86 4.08 -12.37
CA PRO A 393 -24.31 4.03 -10.99
C PRO A 393 -23.14 3.82 -10.04
N SER A 394 -23.20 4.44 -8.87
CA SER A 394 -22.25 4.19 -7.79
C SER A 394 -22.84 3.15 -6.85
N LEU A 395 -22.82 1.88 -7.26
CA LEU A 395 -23.57 0.79 -6.61
C LEU A 395 -23.37 0.74 -5.09
N LEU A 396 -22.12 0.86 -4.64
CA LEU A 396 -21.77 0.83 -3.22
C LEU A 396 -22.32 2.05 -2.47
N PHE A 397 -22.15 3.23 -3.06
CA PHE A 397 -22.61 4.51 -2.50
C PHE A 397 -24.14 4.58 -2.43
N GLU A 398 -24.82 4.16 -3.49
CA GLU A 398 -26.28 4.12 -3.60
C GLU A 398 -26.91 3.13 -2.61
N LEU A 399 -26.33 1.94 -2.45
CA LEU A 399 -26.76 0.97 -1.43
C LEU A 399 -26.75 1.62 -0.04
N ILE A 400 -25.64 2.26 0.33
CA ILE A 400 -25.51 2.86 1.65
C ILE A 400 -26.50 4.03 1.83
N GLN A 401 -26.71 4.85 0.80
CA GLN A 401 -27.70 5.93 0.86
C GLN A 401 -29.13 5.43 1.07
N SER A 402 -29.51 4.29 0.50
CA SER A 402 -30.87 3.75 0.66
C SER A 402 -31.21 3.30 2.08
N TYR A 403 -30.22 2.92 2.90
CA TYR A 403 -30.43 2.44 4.28
C TYR A 403 -30.26 3.51 5.37
N GLN A 404 -30.06 4.79 5.00
CA GLN A 404 -29.80 5.87 5.97
C GLN A 404 -30.93 6.08 7.00
N HIS A 405 -32.17 5.79 6.63
CA HIS A 405 -33.35 5.98 7.47
C HIS A 405 -33.53 4.92 8.57
N LEU A 406 -32.76 3.83 8.53
CA LEU A 406 -32.81 2.76 9.54
C LEU A 406 -31.79 2.95 10.68
N ILE A 407 -31.09 4.08 10.70
CA ILE A 407 -30.00 4.31 11.65
C ILE A 407 -30.58 4.65 13.05
N PRO A 408 -30.22 3.92 14.12
CA PRO A 408 -30.77 4.11 15.47
C PRO A 408 -30.37 5.44 16.16
N ASP A 409 -31.16 5.91 17.12
CA ASP A 409 -30.94 7.15 17.92
C ASP A 409 -29.78 7.08 18.95
N ASN A 410 -28.99 6.00 18.96
CA ASN A 410 -27.90 5.83 19.94
C ASN A 410 -26.57 6.35 19.37
N HIS A 411 -25.91 7.28 20.08
CA HIS A 411 -24.66 7.91 19.67
C HIS A 411 -23.58 6.86 19.32
N MET A 412 -23.56 5.73 20.06
CA MET A 412 -22.63 4.63 19.82
C MET A 412 -22.95 3.90 18.51
N LEU A 413 -24.23 3.61 18.26
CA LEU A 413 -24.65 2.93 17.03
C LEU A 413 -24.43 3.83 15.81
N VAL A 414 -24.61 5.15 15.94
CA VAL A 414 -24.29 6.09 14.87
C VAL A 414 -22.79 6.15 14.60
N ALA A 415 -21.95 6.30 15.62
CA ALA A 415 -20.50 6.36 15.43
C ALA A 415 -19.93 5.08 14.80
N PHE A 416 -20.34 3.91 15.30
CA PHE A 416 -19.96 2.63 14.69
C PHE A 416 -20.61 2.43 13.31
N GLY A 417 -21.82 2.93 13.09
CA GLY A 417 -22.48 2.91 11.78
C GLY A 417 -21.69 3.73 10.74
N VAL A 418 -21.28 4.94 11.09
CA VAL A 418 -20.46 5.80 10.23
C VAL A 418 -19.06 5.20 10.00
N LEU A 419 -18.45 4.60 11.02
CA LEU A 419 -17.20 3.83 10.85
C LEU A 419 -17.39 2.70 9.84
N LEU A 420 -18.43 1.87 10.00
CA LEU A 420 -18.72 0.74 9.12
C LEU A 420 -19.00 1.20 7.71
N VAL A 421 -19.76 2.28 7.51
CA VAL A 421 -19.95 2.89 6.19
C VAL A 421 -18.60 3.29 5.60
N GLY A 422 -17.74 3.95 6.37
CA GLY A 422 -16.37 4.27 5.95
C GLY A 422 -15.63 3.01 5.50
N MET A 423 -15.59 1.98 6.34
CA MET A 423 -14.93 0.71 6.00
C MET A 423 -15.49 0.09 4.72
N ILE A 424 -16.82 0.00 4.61
CA ILE A 424 -17.51 -0.57 3.45
C ILE A 424 -17.16 0.21 2.19
N THR A 425 -17.24 1.55 2.21
CA THR A 425 -16.87 2.37 1.06
C THR A 425 -15.40 2.22 0.67
N GLY A 426 -14.49 2.06 1.63
CA GLY A 426 -13.07 1.80 1.37
C GLY A 426 -12.77 0.40 0.84
N ILE A 427 -13.74 -0.51 0.78
CA ILE A 427 -13.54 -1.84 0.17
C ILE A 427 -13.15 -1.70 -1.31
N ASP A 428 -13.48 -0.59 -1.97
CA ASP A 428 -13.07 -0.34 -3.35
C ASP A 428 -11.55 -0.18 -3.55
N GLY A 429 -10.77 -0.10 -2.47
CA GLY A 429 -9.34 0.10 -2.50
C GLY A 429 -8.92 1.57 -2.54
N SER A 430 -9.88 2.50 -2.39
CA SER A 430 -9.66 3.93 -2.26
C SER A 430 -10.05 4.43 -0.88
N GLY A 431 -9.10 5.04 -0.17
CA GLY A 431 -9.38 5.71 1.10
C GLY A 431 -10.21 6.99 0.96
N PHE A 432 -10.32 7.53 -0.25
CA PHE A 432 -10.92 8.85 -0.52
C PHE A 432 -12.34 8.76 -1.09
N ALA A 433 -12.68 7.66 -1.78
CA ALA A 433 -13.97 7.49 -2.44
C ALA A 433 -15.15 7.55 -1.45
N GLY A 434 -14.94 7.07 -0.21
CA GLY A 434 -15.92 7.06 0.86
C GLY A 434 -16.10 8.37 1.65
N LEU A 435 -15.18 9.33 1.51
CA LEU A 435 -15.17 10.54 2.34
C LEU A 435 -16.38 11.45 2.10
N PRO A 436 -16.85 11.68 0.86
CA PRO A 436 -18.07 12.46 0.63
C PRO A 436 -19.30 11.83 1.29
N LEU A 437 -19.41 10.50 1.28
CA LEU A 437 -20.57 9.82 1.87
C LEU A 437 -20.55 9.90 3.39
N THR A 438 -19.42 9.52 3.99
CA THR A 438 -19.24 9.53 5.45
C THR A 438 -19.35 10.95 6.01
N GLY A 439 -18.84 11.94 5.29
CA GLY A 439 -19.07 13.35 5.60
C GLY A 439 -20.55 13.73 5.55
N THR A 440 -21.24 13.44 4.44
CA THR A 440 -22.69 13.72 4.31
C THR A 440 -23.52 13.08 5.43
N LEU A 441 -23.23 11.81 5.75
CA LEU A 441 -23.84 11.08 6.86
C LEU A 441 -23.57 11.75 8.21
N ALA A 442 -22.33 12.15 8.45
CA ALA A 442 -21.94 12.84 9.66
C ALA A 442 -22.68 14.17 9.83
N GLY A 443 -22.82 14.95 8.75
CA GLY A 443 -23.59 16.19 8.72
C GLY A 443 -25.09 16.00 8.97
N ALA A 444 -25.66 14.94 8.39
CA ALA A 444 -27.08 14.64 8.52
C ALA A 444 -27.45 14.06 9.90
N LEU A 445 -26.62 13.16 10.43
CA LEU A 445 -26.92 12.42 11.66
C LEU A 445 -26.44 13.14 12.91
N GLY A 446 -25.33 13.88 12.85
CA GLY A 446 -24.76 14.57 14.01
C GLY A 446 -25.78 15.41 14.79
N PRO A 447 -26.54 16.32 14.15
CA PRO A 447 -27.56 17.12 14.83
C PRO A 447 -28.73 16.30 15.39
N VAL A 448 -29.08 15.18 14.75
CA VAL A 448 -30.20 14.30 15.15
C VAL A 448 -29.87 13.56 16.45
N VAL A 449 -28.64 13.07 16.56
CA VAL A 449 -28.15 12.39 17.78
C VAL A 449 -27.36 13.31 18.71
N GLY A 450 -27.46 14.64 18.55
CA GLY A 450 -26.80 15.60 19.43
C GLY A 450 -25.27 15.47 19.53
N PHE A 451 -24.60 14.97 18.49
CA PHE A 451 -23.17 14.70 18.47
C PHE A 451 -22.47 15.52 17.39
N ASP A 452 -21.22 15.93 17.62
CA ASP A 452 -20.54 16.84 16.71
C ASP A 452 -20.29 16.20 15.31
N PRO A 453 -20.80 16.81 14.21
CA PRO A 453 -20.63 16.29 12.85
C PRO A 453 -19.16 16.13 12.41
N ALA A 454 -18.23 16.98 12.84
CA ALA A 454 -16.82 16.82 12.50
C ALA A 454 -16.22 15.55 13.15
N THR A 455 -16.75 15.11 14.30
CA THR A 455 -16.25 13.90 14.98
C THR A 455 -16.72 12.67 14.21
N LEU A 456 -17.98 12.63 13.81
CA LEU A 456 -18.51 11.56 12.96
C LEU A 456 -17.81 11.54 11.60
N ALA A 457 -17.54 12.70 11.00
CA ALA A 457 -16.81 12.79 9.75
C ALA A 457 -15.38 12.23 9.89
N ALA A 458 -14.69 12.54 10.99
CA ALA A 458 -13.38 11.96 11.30
C ALA A 458 -13.46 10.44 11.51
N VAL A 459 -14.47 9.93 12.23
CA VAL A 459 -14.67 8.48 12.43
C VAL A 459 -14.92 7.76 11.09
N GLY A 460 -15.74 8.32 10.21
CA GLY A 460 -15.98 7.76 8.89
C GLY A 460 -14.74 7.80 7.98
N GLN A 461 -13.99 8.91 8.04
CA GLN A 461 -12.69 9.04 7.37
C GLN A 461 -11.68 7.99 7.84
N MET A 462 -11.63 7.73 9.15
CA MET A 462 -10.80 6.65 9.71
C MET A 462 -11.21 5.29 9.12
N GLY A 463 -12.51 4.98 9.08
CA GLY A 463 -13.00 3.73 8.47
C GLY A 463 -12.60 3.58 7.00
N ALA A 464 -12.81 4.62 6.20
CA ALA A 464 -12.51 4.62 4.77
C ALA A 464 -11.01 4.50 4.50
N VAL A 465 -10.20 5.32 5.14
CA VAL A 465 -8.76 5.38 4.86
C VAL A 465 -8.00 4.18 5.44
N TRP A 466 -8.36 3.66 6.62
CA TRP A 466 -7.70 2.44 7.09
C TRP A 466 -8.07 1.24 6.23
N THR A 467 -9.30 1.18 5.72
CA THR A 467 -9.73 0.07 4.87
C THR A 467 -9.17 0.19 3.45
N GLY A 468 -9.60 1.22 2.71
CA GLY A 468 -9.23 1.44 1.32
C GLY A 468 -7.96 2.26 1.11
N GLY A 469 -7.56 3.09 2.08
CA GLY A 469 -6.33 3.86 1.99
C GLY A 469 -5.06 3.02 2.19
N GLY A 470 -5.15 1.81 2.75
CA GLY A 470 -4.08 0.83 2.57
C GLY A 470 -3.73 -0.18 3.66
N THR A 471 -4.65 -0.60 4.56
CA THR A 471 -4.29 -1.60 5.58
C THR A 471 -5.10 -2.89 5.55
N LEU A 472 -6.36 -2.88 5.09
CA LEU A 472 -7.23 -4.06 5.14
C LEU A 472 -7.53 -4.69 3.78
N ILE A 473 -7.25 -3.97 2.69
CA ILE A 473 -7.67 -4.35 1.35
C ILE A 473 -6.46 -4.65 0.47
N ALA A 474 -6.41 -5.82 -0.17
CA ALA A 474 -5.24 -6.24 -0.94
C ALA A 474 -5.02 -5.43 -2.22
N TRP A 475 -6.09 -4.85 -2.79
CA TRP A 475 -6.07 -4.00 -3.99
C TRP A 475 -6.01 -2.50 -3.68
N SER A 476 -5.67 -2.15 -2.44
CA SER A 476 -5.38 -0.77 -2.05
C SER A 476 -3.88 -0.46 -2.19
N SER A 477 -3.45 0.71 -1.72
CA SER A 477 -2.03 1.06 -1.63
C SER A 477 -1.18 0.10 -0.77
N LEU A 478 -1.81 -0.81 0.00
CA LEU A 478 -1.15 -1.94 0.68
C LEU A 478 -0.34 -2.80 -0.28
N ILE A 479 -0.82 -2.91 -1.53
CA ILE A 479 -0.18 -3.70 -2.58
C ILE A 479 1.27 -3.24 -2.81
N ALA A 480 1.51 -1.91 -2.71
CA ALA A 480 2.83 -1.33 -2.86
C ALA A 480 3.76 -1.77 -1.72
N VAL A 481 3.28 -1.70 -0.48
CA VAL A 481 4.03 -2.11 0.72
C VAL A 481 4.38 -3.60 0.65
N ALA A 482 3.41 -4.44 0.29
CA ALA A 482 3.62 -5.87 0.15
C ALA A 482 4.64 -6.19 -0.95
N GLY A 483 4.54 -5.51 -2.09
CA GLY A 483 5.49 -5.61 -3.20
C GLY A 483 6.91 -5.24 -2.77
N PHE A 484 7.08 -4.09 -2.12
CA PHE A 484 8.37 -3.65 -1.61
C PHE A 484 8.93 -4.57 -0.52
N ALA A 485 8.09 -5.06 0.38
CA ALA A 485 8.47 -5.99 1.42
C ALA A 485 8.65 -7.43 0.93
N ARG A 486 8.35 -7.70 -0.35
CA ARG A 486 8.48 -9.03 -0.97
C ARG A 486 7.70 -10.10 -0.22
N VAL A 487 6.49 -9.75 0.21
CA VAL A 487 5.55 -10.66 0.89
C VAL A 487 4.24 -10.76 0.12
N PRO A 488 3.52 -11.88 0.18
CA PRO A 488 2.18 -11.97 -0.40
C PRO A 488 1.25 -10.94 0.25
N VAL A 489 0.60 -10.12 -0.56
CA VAL A 489 -0.30 -9.05 -0.06
C VAL A 489 -1.44 -9.60 0.80
N LEU A 490 -1.94 -10.80 0.49
CA LEU A 490 -2.97 -11.47 1.28
C LEU A 490 -2.49 -11.84 2.69
N ASP A 491 -1.20 -12.18 2.86
CA ASP A 491 -0.64 -12.45 4.18
C ASP A 491 -0.50 -11.16 4.98
N ALA A 492 -0.15 -10.04 4.32
CA ALA A 492 -0.16 -8.72 4.95
C ALA A 492 -1.56 -8.34 5.43
N VAL A 493 -2.60 -8.49 4.59
CA VAL A 493 -4.00 -8.24 4.97
C VAL A 493 -4.40 -9.08 6.18
N ARG A 494 -4.11 -10.38 6.17
CA ARG A 494 -4.44 -11.29 7.30
C ARG A 494 -3.76 -10.87 8.60
N ALA A 495 -2.50 -10.47 8.52
CA ALA A 495 -1.76 -10.03 9.69
C ALA A 495 -2.25 -8.68 10.22
N LEU A 496 -2.70 -7.79 9.34
CA LEU A 496 -3.20 -6.44 9.66
C LEU A 496 -4.65 -6.44 10.17
N LEU A 497 -5.49 -7.39 9.73
CA LEU A 497 -6.93 -7.42 10.00
C LEU A 497 -7.27 -7.20 11.49
N ILE A 498 -6.75 -8.06 12.35
CA ILE A 498 -7.09 -8.04 13.79
C ILE A 498 -6.55 -6.76 14.46
N PRO A 499 -5.25 -6.41 14.33
CA PRO A 499 -4.73 -5.17 14.91
C PRO A 499 -5.50 -3.90 14.51
N VAL A 500 -5.83 -3.77 13.22
CA VAL A 500 -6.48 -2.57 12.68
C VAL A 500 -7.94 -2.48 13.10
N VAL A 501 -8.70 -3.58 13.00
CA VAL A 501 -10.12 -3.57 13.39
C VAL A 501 -10.30 -3.28 14.88
N ILE A 502 -9.43 -3.85 15.73
CA ILE A 502 -9.44 -3.53 17.17
C ILE A 502 -9.08 -2.07 17.39
N GLY A 503 -8.04 -1.56 16.71
CA GLY A 503 -7.66 -0.15 16.78
C GLY A 503 -8.81 0.79 16.41
N LEU A 504 -9.50 0.53 15.29
CA LEU A 504 -10.63 1.34 14.81
C LEU A 504 -11.83 1.30 15.76
N ALA A 505 -12.13 0.13 16.33
CA ALA A 505 -13.19 0.00 17.33
C ALA A 505 -12.86 0.80 18.60
N CYS A 506 -11.63 0.67 19.12
CA CYS A 506 -11.18 1.41 20.29
C CYS A 506 -11.11 2.92 20.03
N SER A 507 -10.64 3.36 18.87
CA SER A 507 -10.60 4.79 18.52
C SER A 507 -12.01 5.37 18.39
N THR A 508 -12.97 4.60 17.88
CA THR A 508 -14.36 5.05 17.77
C THR A 508 -15.00 5.24 19.15
N VAL A 509 -14.73 4.32 20.09
CA VAL A 509 -15.12 4.51 21.49
C VAL A 509 -14.43 5.74 22.09
N ALA A 510 -13.13 5.93 21.83
CA ALA A 510 -12.41 7.12 22.30
C ALA A 510 -12.96 8.42 21.70
N ALA A 511 -13.37 8.42 20.42
CA ALA A 511 -14.01 9.56 19.77
C ALA A 511 -15.25 10.02 20.54
N MET A 512 -16.04 9.06 21.00
CA MET A 512 -17.20 9.34 21.82
C MET A 512 -16.82 9.88 23.19
N LEU A 513 -15.83 9.30 23.87
CA LEU A 513 -15.45 9.76 25.21
C LEU A 513 -14.80 11.16 25.21
N LEU A 514 -14.13 11.53 24.12
CA LEU A 514 -13.40 12.80 24.01
C LEU A 514 -14.28 13.95 23.53
N TRP A 515 -15.28 13.67 22.68
CA TRP A 515 -16.07 14.70 21.99
C TRP A 515 -17.58 14.42 21.97
N SER A 516 -18.11 13.64 22.92
CA SER A 516 -19.56 13.50 23.16
C SER A 516 -20.21 14.74 23.72
#